data_AF-A0A6I9P2B2-F1
#
_entry.id   AF-A0A6I9P2B2-F1
#
_cell.length_a   1.000
_cell.length_b   1.000
_cell.length_c   1.000
_cell.angle_alpha   90.00
_cell.angle_beta   90.00
_cell.angle_gamma   90.00
#
_symmetry.space_group_name_H-M   'P 1'
#
loop_
_entity.id
_entity.type
_entity.pdbx_description
1 polymer ?
#
loop_
_entity_poly.entity_id
_entity_poly.type
_entity_poly.pdbx_seq_one_letter_code
_entity_poly.pdbx_strand_id
1 'polypeptide(L)'
;MTKKSALLTEKGIKLVQEGQYTQAASMFTEAIKCDPKDYRFFGNRSYCYYCLEQYPQALADAERSIQLFSDWPKGYFRKGSALMGMKRYGEAEKAMEQVLKLDEDCEEAVNDLFNCKVLQLMELGFEEMQSVLLLERFSTVQAILASYSDAARAGGQEVVQPGSPCPSLWVGNVTTELTEKHLWDLFKMFGEIESIRVLHERFCAFVNFKNANMAARAMEKLNGHCIENTRLVVRYPDRRTQKVLPIPLKTCLPVTQQAGAAAGPRRRGPVNEDECYFWRTTGCHFGDKCRYKHIPDQKGKDRKPWQP
;
A
#
# COMPACT_ATOMS: atom_id res chain seq x y z
N MET A 1 12.26 27.33 34.13
CA MET A 1 11.67 28.22 33.12
C MET A 1 12.02 29.66 33.42
N THR A 2 12.73 30.35 32.53
CA THR A 2 13.04 31.78 32.66
C THR A 2 11.95 32.64 32.03
N LYS A 3 11.84 33.93 32.41
CA LYS A 3 10.89 34.87 31.76
C LYS A 3 11.09 34.93 30.24
N LYS A 4 12.34 34.85 29.79
CA LYS A 4 12.71 34.84 28.36
C LYS A 4 12.23 33.55 27.67
N SER A 5 12.46 32.37 28.25
CA SER A 5 12.01 31.11 27.65
C SER A 5 10.49 31.01 27.58
N ALA A 6 9.77 31.53 28.58
CA ALA A 6 8.30 31.59 28.56
C ALA A 6 7.76 32.43 27.40
N LEU A 7 8.30 33.64 27.18
CA LEU A 7 7.89 34.51 26.08
C LEU A 7 8.21 33.91 24.70
N LEU A 8 9.37 33.26 24.54
CA LEU A 8 9.71 32.53 23.32
C LEU A 8 8.73 31.38 23.05
N THR A 9 8.31 30.67 24.10
CA THR A 9 7.35 29.57 23.99
C THR A 9 5.98 30.07 23.56
N GLU A 10 5.49 31.15 24.16
CA GLU A 10 4.20 31.75 23.79
C GLU A 10 4.18 32.19 22.32
N LYS A 11 5.25 32.84 21.87
CA LYS A 11 5.42 33.20 20.45
C LYS A 11 5.47 31.97 19.54
N GLY A 12 6.22 30.94 19.94
CA GLY A 12 6.29 29.68 19.21
C GLY A 12 4.91 29.01 19.06
N ILE A 13 4.11 29.00 20.12
CA ILE A 13 2.74 28.43 20.10
C ILE A 13 1.83 29.23 19.15
N LYS A 14 1.90 30.58 19.16
CA LYS A 14 1.14 31.41 18.22
C LYS A 14 1.52 31.11 16.77
N LEU A 15 2.83 31.02 16.47
CA LEU A 15 3.31 30.65 15.13
C LEU A 15 2.83 29.26 14.70
N VAL A 16 2.73 28.30 15.63
CA VAL A 16 2.14 26.98 15.34
C VAL A 16 0.66 27.10 14.96
N GLN A 17 -0.12 27.91 15.68
CA GLN A 17 -1.54 28.16 15.37
C GLN A 17 -1.72 28.84 14.00
N GLU A 18 -0.75 29.63 13.58
CA GLU A 18 -0.69 30.27 12.26
C GLU A 18 -0.11 29.36 11.15
N GLY A 19 0.28 28.11 11.47
CA GLY A 19 0.90 27.18 10.52
C GLY A 19 2.35 27.51 10.14
N GLN A 20 2.99 28.46 10.82
CA GLN A 20 4.37 28.90 10.56
C GLN A 20 5.39 28.02 11.29
N TYR A 21 5.42 26.72 10.96
CA TYR A 21 6.19 25.71 11.70
C TYR A 21 7.71 25.95 11.73
N THR A 22 8.31 26.43 10.64
CA THR A 22 9.75 26.73 10.58
C THR A 22 10.14 27.83 11.57
N GLN A 23 9.35 28.88 11.65
CA GLN A 23 9.60 29.98 12.59
C GLN A 23 9.33 29.55 14.03
N ALA A 24 8.27 28.76 14.25
CA ALA A 24 7.98 28.18 15.56
C ALA A 24 9.14 27.30 16.06
N ALA A 25 9.69 26.44 15.20
CA ALA A 25 10.86 25.62 15.53
C ALA A 25 12.09 26.46 15.91
N SER A 26 12.29 27.61 15.25
CA SER A 26 13.33 28.57 15.63
C SER A 26 13.08 29.16 17.02
N MET A 27 11.84 29.53 17.36
CA MET A 27 11.49 30.05 18.69
C MET A 27 11.74 29.03 19.79
N PHE A 28 11.35 27.77 19.57
CA PHE A 28 11.62 26.69 20.52
C PHE A 28 13.12 26.37 20.64
N THR A 29 13.88 26.49 19.55
CA THR A 29 15.35 26.35 19.59
C THR A 29 16.00 27.42 20.48
N GLU A 30 15.56 28.67 20.37
CA GLU A 30 16.02 29.74 21.28
C GLU A 30 15.54 29.52 22.72
N ALA A 31 14.33 28.98 22.92
CA ALA A 31 13.83 28.63 24.24
C ALA A 31 14.69 27.53 24.91
N ILE A 32 15.11 26.51 24.15
CA ILE A 32 16.03 25.45 24.61
C ILE A 32 17.38 26.02 25.03
N LYS A 33 17.94 26.99 24.29
CA LYS A 33 19.19 27.66 24.71
C LYS A 33 19.05 28.38 26.05
N CYS A 34 17.86 28.92 26.33
CA CYS A 34 17.59 29.64 27.58
C CYS A 34 17.34 28.70 28.77
N ASP A 35 16.69 27.55 28.55
CA ASP A 35 16.44 26.55 29.58
C ASP A 35 16.44 25.13 28.95
N PRO A 36 17.61 24.46 28.87
CA PRO A 36 17.77 23.21 28.15
C PRO A 36 17.22 21.98 28.91
N LYS A 37 16.73 22.17 30.14
CA LYS A 37 16.15 21.09 30.96
C LYS A 37 14.64 20.98 30.80
N ASP A 38 13.99 21.98 30.19
CA ASP A 38 12.56 21.96 29.98
C ASP A 38 12.17 21.06 28.80
N TYR A 39 11.66 19.88 29.13
CA TYR A 39 11.27 18.84 28.16
C TYR A 39 10.19 19.31 27.17
N ARG A 40 9.37 20.31 27.53
CA ARG A 40 8.24 20.78 26.72
C ARG A 40 8.71 21.45 25.43
N PHE A 41 9.86 22.11 25.45
CA PHE A 41 10.40 22.77 24.25
C PHE A 41 10.79 21.76 23.19
N PHE A 42 11.39 20.63 23.59
CA PHE A 42 11.70 19.52 22.69
C PHE A 42 10.41 18.91 22.12
N GLY A 43 9.39 18.67 22.94
CA GLY A 43 8.10 18.16 22.45
C GLY A 43 7.38 19.10 21.46
N ASN A 44 7.41 20.41 21.72
CA ASN A 44 6.82 21.42 20.83
C ASN A 44 7.63 21.58 19.53
N ARG A 45 8.96 21.54 19.60
CA ARG A 45 9.81 21.59 18.40
C ARG A 45 9.71 20.31 17.57
N SER A 46 9.61 19.14 18.23
CA SER A 46 9.31 17.86 17.59
C SER A 46 8.03 17.92 16.76
N TYR A 47 6.96 18.51 17.31
CA TYR A 47 5.72 18.73 16.55
C TYR A 47 5.94 19.60 15.31
N CYS A 48 6.70 20.69 15.43
CA CYS A 48 7.01 21.54 14.27
C CYS A 48 7.76 20.75 13.19
N TYR A 49 8.75 19.93 13.58
CA TYR A 49 9.47 19.07 12.64
C TYR A 49 8.57 18.01 12.00
N TYR A 50 7.63 17.43 12.75
CA TYR A 50 6.63 16.51 12.20
C TYR A 50 5.77 17.18 11.12
N CYS A 51 5.25 18.39 11.39
CA CYS A 51 4.46 19.17 10.41
C CYS A 51 5.28 19.59 9.17
N LEU A 52 6.61 19.65 9.30
CA LEU A 52 7.55 19.91 8.20
C LEU A 52 8.03 18.63 7.51
N GLU A 53 7.46 17.46 7.86
CA GLU A 53 7.86 16.13 7.37
C GLU A 53 9.33 15.76 7.65
N GLN A 54 9.95 16.44 8.62
CA GLN A 54 11.31 16.19 9.10
C GLN A 54 11.28 15.15 10.22
N TYR A 55 10.78 13.95 9.91
CA TYR A 55 10.51 12.92 10.90
C TYR A 55 11.74 12.46 11.73
N PRO A 56 12.97 12.35 11.17
CA PRO A 56 14.14 12.01 11.97
C PRO A 56 14.44 13.06 13.06
N GLN A 57 14.35 14.35 12.73
CA GLN A 57 14.51 15.42 13.72
C GLN A 57 13.37 15.44 14.74
N ALA A 58 12.14 15.20 14.29
CA ALA A 58 10.98 15.08 15.17
C ALA A 58 11.15 13.95 16.19
N LEU A 59 11.64 12.78 15.74
CA LEU A 59 11.91 11.64 16.59
C LEU A 59 13.00 11.94 17.62
N ALA A 60 14.12 12.53 17.19
CA ALA A 60 15.23 12.87 18.09
C ALA A 60 14.78 13.83 19.22
N ASP A 61 13.97 14.84 18.89
CA ASP A 61 13.43 15.77 19.88
C ASP A 61 12.40 15.10 20.80
N ALA A 62 11.54 14.23 20.26
CA ALA A 62 10.57 13.48 21.08
C ALA A 62 11.30 12.58 22.10
N GLU A 63 12.33 11.87 21.66
CA GLU A 63 13.17 11.04 22.54
C GLU A 63 13.91 11.87 23.59
N ARG A 64 14.40 13.06 23.20
CA ARG A 64 15.02 13.97 24.16
C ARG A 64 14.03 14.48 25.20
N SER A 65 12.79 14.76 24.79
CA SER A 65 11.72 15.15 25.71
C SER A 65 11.43 14.04 26.72
N ILE A 66 11.29 12.79 26.26
CA ILE A 66 11.07 11.61 27.12
C ILE A 66 12.24 11.35 28.07
N GLN A 67 13.48 11.50 27.59
CA GLN A 67 14.68 11.37 28.44
C GLN A 67 14.71 12.39 29.59
N LEU A 68 14.21 13.60 29.36
CA LEU A 68 14.15 14.64 30.36
C LEU A 68 12.98 14.44 31.34
N PHE A 69 11.86 13.93 30.85
CA PHE A 69 10.69 13.65 31.67
C PHE A 69 9.85 12.50 31.08
N SER A 70 9.92 11.33 31.71
CA SER A 70 9.33 10.08 31.24
C SER A 70 7.83 9.96 31.45
N ASP A 71 7.22 10.83 32.27
CA ASP A 71 5.82 10.70 32.69
C ASP A 71 4.93 11.69 31.93
N TRP A 72 5.39 12.19 30.78
CA TRP A 72 4.64 13.09 29.93
C TRP A 72 4.09 12.37 28.69
N PRO A 73 2.77 12.09 28.65
CA PRO A 73 2.15 11.34 27.55
C PRO A 73 2.45 11.95 26.17
N LYS A 74 2.41 13.27 26.06
CA LYS A 74 2.68 13.98 24.79
C LYS A 74 4.08 13.71 24.23
N GLY A 75 5.08 13.42 25.06
CA GLY A 75 6.42 13.04 24.60
C GLY A 75 6.39 11.74 23.78
N TYR A 76 5.73 10.71 24.29
CA TYR A 76 5.53 9.44 23.57
C TYR A 76 4.61 9.61 22.36
N PHE A 77 3.59 10.46 22.48
CA PHE A 77 2.72 10.78 21.34
C PHE A 77 3.53 11.34 20.17
N ARG A 78 4.38 12.35 20.42
CA ARG A 78 5.30 12.91 19.40
C ARG A 78 6.25 11.86 18.83
N LYS A 79 6.76 10.96 19.66
CA LYS A 79 7.61 9.84 19.23
C LYS A 79 6.86 8.92 18.27
N GLY A 80 5.64 8.51 18.61
CA GLY A 80 4.83 7.65 17.78
C GLY A 80 4.44 8.31 16.45
N SER A 81 4.03 9.57 16.45
CA SER A 81 3.73 10.30 15.20
C SER A 81 4.95 10.39 14.27
N ALA A 82 6.13 10.69 14.82
CA ALA A 82 7.38 10.72 14.04
C ALA A 82 7.73 9.33 13.46
N LEU A 83 7.57 8.26 14.25
CA LEU A 83 7.80 6.88 13.79
C LEU A 83 6.80 6.45 12.72
N MET A 84 5.53 6.85 12.83
CA MET A 84 4.53 6.63 11.77
C MET A 84 4.93 7.31 10.45
N GLY A 85 5.38 8.57 10.51
CA GLY A 85 5.90 9.29 9.33
C GLY A 85 7.12 8.60 8.69
N MET A 86 7.94 7.95 9.51
CA MET A 86 9.07 7.11 9.05
C MET A 86 8.67 5.68 8.65
N LYS A 87 7.38 5.33 8.71
CA LYS A 87 6.86 3.97 8.46
C LYS A 87 7.43 2.88 9.39
N ARG A 88 7.85 3.26 10.59
CA ARG A 88 8.34 2.33 11.63
C ARG A 88 7.18 1.95 12.56
N TYR A 89 6.14 1.33 11.99
CA TYR A 89 4.84 1.20 12.64
C TYR A 89 4.85 0.35 13.92
N GLY A 90 5.65 -0.72 13.98
CA GLY A 90 5.76 -1.53 15.19
C GLY A 90 6.44 -0.80 16.37
N GLU A 91 7.29 0.18 16.10
CA GLU A 91 7.85 1.05 17.15
C GLU A 91 6.87 2.17 17.52
N ALA A 92 6.10 2.66 16.55
CA ALA A 92 5.04 3.64 16.78
C ALA A 92 3.92 3.05 17.68
N GLU A 93 3.53 1.79 17.44
CA GLU A 93 2.57 1.04 18.26
C GLU A 93 3.00 1.05 19.73
N LYS A 94 4.25 0.67 20.01
CA LYS A 94 4.80 0.68 21.38
C LYS A 94 4.80 2.08 22.00
N ALA A 95 5.06 3.12 21.21
CA ALA A 95 5.02 4.49 21.72
C ALA A 95 3.58 4.89 22.08
N MET A 96 2.59 4.54 21.26
CA MET A 96 1.17 4.83 21.54
C MET A 96 0.64 4.03 22.74
N GLU A 97 1.07 2.78 22.90
CA GLU A 97 0.77 2.00 24.12
C GLU A 97 1.32 2.68 25.38
N GLN A 98 2.47 3.35 25.32
CA GLN A 98 2.99 4.13 26.46
C GLN A 98 2.17 5.40 26.70
N VAL A 99 1.62 6.04 25.66
CA VAL A 99 0.68 7.14 25.83
C VAL A 99 -0.52 6.67 26.64
N LEU A 100 -1.17 5.58 26.21
CA LEU A 100 -2.37 5.03 26.85
C LEU A 100 -2.11 4.49 28.27
N LYS A 101 -0.87 4.09 28.60
CA LYS A 101 -0.49 3.75 29.97
C LYS A 101 -0.41 4.96 30.90
N LEU A 102 -0.05 6.12 30.37
CA LEU A 102 0.10 7.35 31.15
C LEU A 102 -1.18 8.20 31.13
N ASP A 103 -1.99 8.07 30.08
CA ASP A 103 -3.22 8.81 29.81
C ASP A 103 -4.21 7.88 29.08
N GLU A 104 -5.00 7.14 29.86
CA GLU A 104 -5.90 6.08 29.39
C GLU A 104 -7.03 6.62 28.49
N ASP A 105 -7.45 7.87 28.72
CA ASP A 105 -8.57 8.52 28.02
C ASP A 105 -8.14 9.27 26.74
N CYS A 106 -6.90 9.09 26.29
CA CYS A 106 -6.38 9.76 25.09
C CYS A 106 -6.96 9.14 23.80
N GLU A 107 -8.12 9.63 23.35
CA GLU A 107 -8.79 9.17 22.11
C GLU A 107 -7.87 9.23 20.88
N GLU A 108 -7.06 10.29 20.76
CA GLU A 108 -6.10 10.46 19.67
C GLU A 108 -5.10 9.29 19.62
N ALA A 109 -4.60 8.85 20.79
CA ALA A 109 -3.66 7.74 20.88
C ALA A 109 -4.32 6.38 20.59
N VAL A 110 -5.59 6.20 20.96
CA VAL A 110 -6.37 4.99 20.59
C VAL A 110 -6.49 4.89 19.07
N ASN A 111 -6.86 5.98 18.41
CA ASN A 111 -7.01 6.04 16.95
C ASN A 111 -5.67 5.82 16.24
N ASP A 112 -4.60 6.49 16.69
CA ASP A 112 -3.27 6.33 16.11
C ASP A 112 -2.70 4.93 16.36
N LEU A 113 -2.97 4.31 17.52
CA LEU A 113 -2.61 2.92 17.80
C LEU A 113 -3.32 1.96 16.83
N PHE A 114 -4.62 2.16 16.60
CA PHE A 114 -5.38 1.36 15.64
C PHE A 114 -4.83 1.52 14.22
N ASN A 115 -4.57 2.75 13.79
CA ASN A 115 -3.96 3.06 12.50
C ASN A 115 -2.57 2.42 12.35
N CYS A 116 -1.74 2.44 13.40
CA CYS A 116 -0.45 1.75 13.42
C CYS A 116 -0.61 0.25 13.12
N LYS A 117 -1.59 -0.40 13.74
CA LYS A 117 -1.84 -1.84 13.54
C LYS A 117 -2.35 -2.15 12.14
N VAL A 118 -3.24 -1.32 11.59
CA VAL A 118 -3.70 -1.43 10.20
C VAL A 118 -2.53 -1.31 9.23
N LEU A 119 -1.68 -0.29 9.39
CA LEU A 119 -0.53 -0.06 8.53
C LEU A 119 0.50 -1.20 8.60
N GLN A 120 0.71 -1.80 9.78
CA GLN A 120 1.54 -3.01 9.91
C GLN A 120 1.00 -4.18 9.10
N LEU A 121 -0.32 -4.43 9.17
CA LEU A 121 -0.94 -5.49 8.38
C LEU A 121 -0.83 -5.19 6.88
N MET A 122 -0.97 -3.93 6.47
CA MET A 122 -0.77 -3.53 5.07
C MET A 122 0.68 -3.76 4.59
N GLU A 123 1.69 -3.52 5.42
CA GLU A 123 3.09 -3.87 5.09
C GLU A 123 3.31 -5.38 4.94
N LEU A 124 2.51 -6.18 5.66
CA LEU A 124 2.49 -7.64 5.56
C LEU A 124 1.65 -8.15 4.37
N GLY A 125 1.03 -7.23 3.60
CA GLY A 125 0.31 -7.53 2.37
C GLY A 125 -1.20 -7.74 2.53
N PHE A 126 -1.76 -7.45 3.70
CA PHE A 126 -3.21 -7.44 3.89
C PHE A 126 -3.84 -6.19 3.25
N GLU A 127 -5.07 -6.32 2.74
CA GLU A 127 -5.83 -5.15 2.29
C GLU A 127 -6.30 -4.31 3.49
N GLU A 128 -6.51 -3.01 3.28
CA GLU A 128 -6.90 -2.08 4.36
C GLU A 128 -8.21 -2.50 5.03
N MET A 129 -9.27 -2.72 4.25
CA MET A 129 -10.58 -3.15 4.77
C MET A 129 -10.49 -4.52 5.48
N GLN A 130 -9.67 -5.44 4.96
CA GLN A 130 -9.43 -6.71 5.62
C GLN A 130 -8.72 -6.52 6.97
N SER A 131 -7.74 -5.63 7.03
CA SER A 131 -6.96 -5.34 8.23
C SER A 131 -7.84 -4.76 9.34
N VAL A 132 -8.76 -3.85 9.00
CA VAL A 132 -9.76 -3.30 9.92
C VAL A 132 -10.64 -4.41 10.50
N LEU A 133 -11.25 -5.24 9.65
CA LEU A 133 -12.10 -6.35 10.08
C LEU A 133 -11.36 -7.38 10.94
N LEU A 134 -10.08 -7.64 10.63
CA LEU A 134 -9.26 -8.53 11.44
C LEU A 134 -8.96 -7.94 12.81
N LEU A 135 -8.76 -6.63 12.92
CA LEU A 135 -8.50 -5.94 14.18
C LEU A 135 -9.76 -5.77 15.05
N GLU A 136 -10.96 -5.77 14.46
CA GLU A 136 -12.22 -5.89 15.20
C GLU A 136 -12.33 -7.25 15.90
N ARG A 137 -11.79 -8.31 15.28
CA ARG A 137 -11.82 -9.67 15.83
C ARG A 137 -10.64 -9.98 16.75
N PHE A 138 -9.47 -9.41 16.46
CA PHE A 138 -8.23 -9.67 17.19
C PHE A 138 -7.60 -8.35 17.63
N SER A 139 -7.36 -8.19 18.93
CA SER A 139 -6.82 -6.95 19.49
C SER A 139 -5.36 -6.66 19.14
N THR A 140 -4.61 -7.63 18.59
CA THR A 140 -3.17 -7.49 18.26
C THR A 140 -2.80 -8.09 16.91
N VAL A 141 -1.83 -7.46 16.23
CA VAL A 141 -1.26 -7.95 14.96
C VAL A 141 -0.65 -9.34 15.12
N GLN A 142 -0.02 -9.62 16.26
CA GLN A 142 0.57 -10.93 16.55
C GLN A 142 -0.48 -12.03 16.66
N ALA A 143 -1.63 -11.77 17.29
CA ALA A 143 -2.72 -12.75 17.36
C ALA A 143 -3.30 -13.06 15.96
N ILE A 144 -3.40 -12.04 15.10
CA ILE A 144 -3.80 -12.22 13.70
C ILE A 144 -2.80 -13.17 13.02
N LEU A 145 -1.50 -12.84 13.06
CA LEU A 145 -0.46 -13.65 12.43
C LEU A 145 -0.42 -15.09 12.96
N ALA A 146 -0.56 -15.26 14.29
CA ALA A 146 -0.65 -16.57 14.91
C ALA A 146 -1.83 -17.37 14.35
N SER A 147 -3.03 -16.78 14.29
CA SER A 147 -4.21 -17.44 13.74
C SER A 147 -4.07 -17.87 12.28
N TYR A 148 -3.35 -17.08 11.46
CA TYR A 148 -3.04 -17.45 10.07
C TYR A 148 -1.95 -18.53 9.98
N SER A 149 -0.98 -18.52 10.90
CA SER A 149 0.06 -19.55 10.98
C SER A 149 -0.48 -20.88 11.49
N ASP A 150 -1.45 -20.86 12.40
CA ASP A 150 -2.16 -22.04 12.89
C ASP A 150 -3.16 -22.54 11.84
N ALA A 151 -3.83 -21.65 11.11
CA ALA A 151 -4.60 -22.02 9.93
C ALA A 151 -3.73 -22.66 8.84
N ALA A 152 -2.45 -22.28 8.73
CA ALA A 152 -1.47 -22.90 7.84
C ALA A 152 -0.92 -24.25 8.35
N ARG A 153 -1.01 -24.52 9.67
CA ARG A 153 -0.57 -25.76 10.31
C ARG A 153 -1.69 -26.78 10.52
N ALA A 154 -2.92 -26.32 10.76
CA ALA A 154 -4.12 -27.14 11.03
C ALA A 154 -4.91 -27.48 9.75
N GLY A 155 -4.79 -26.65 8.73
CA GLY A 155 -5.09 -27.02 7.35
C GLY A 155 -3.85 -26.67 6.53
N GLY A 156 -3.51 -27.48 5.54
CA GLY A 156 -2.55 -27.00 4.55
C GLY A 156 -3.05 -25.64 4.06
N GLN A 157 -2.26 -24.59 4.30
CA GLN A 157 -2.37 -23.41 3.45
C GLN A 157 -2.10 -23.94 2.05
N GLU A 158 -3.16 -24.18 1.27
CA GLU A 158 -3.06 -23.95 -0.15
C GLU A 158 -2.63 -22.49 -0.28
N VAL A 159 -1.31 -22.30 -0.32
CA VAL A 159 -0.71 -21.51 -1.38
C VAL A 159 -1.45 -21.97 -2.62
N VAL A 160 -2.49 -21.23 -3.02
CA VAL A 160 -3.17 -21.43 -4.29
C VAL A 160 -2.08 -21.17 -5.32
N GLN A 161 -1.40 -22.25 -5.69
CA GLN A 161 -0.51 -22.27 -6.81
C GLN A 161 -1.38 -21.84 -8.01
N PRO A 162 -0.81 -21.16 -9.03
CA PRO A 162 -1.56 -20.90 -10.25
C PRO A 162 -1.98 -22.25 -10.86
N GLY A 163 -3.20 -22.70 -10.55
CA GLY A 163 -3.68 -24.05 -10.83
C GLY A 163 -4.44 -24.78 -9.71
N SER A 164 -4.49 -24.29 -8.46
CA SER A 164 -5.28 -24.97 -7.41
C SER A 164 -6.79 -24.85 -7.68
N PRO A 165 -7.57 -25.95 -7.58
CA PRO A 165 -8.99 -25.93 -7.87
C PRO A 165 -9.77 -25.02 -6.91
N CYS A 166 -10.42 -23.98 -7.43
CA CYS A 166 -11.34 -23.17 -6.64
C CYS A 166 -12.79 -23.25 -7.17
N PRO A 167 -13.82 -23.07 -6.32
CA PRO A 167 -15.22 -23.17 -6.71
C PRO A 167 -15.67 -22.07 -7.68
N SER A 168 -14.92 -20.96 -7.74
CA SER A 168 -15.20 -19.81 -8.60
C SER A 168 -14.46 -19.92 -9.93
N LEU A 169 -15.16 -19.73 -11.03
CA LEU A 169 -14.59 -19.67 -12.37
C LEU A 169 -14.85 -18.30 -13.00
N TRP A 170 -13.83 -17.78 -13.67
CA TRP A 170 -13.96 -16.66 -14.59
C TRP A 170 -14.18 -17.19 -16.01
N VAL A 171 -15.21 -16.67 -16.67
CA VAL A 171 -15.57 -16.98 -18.05
C VAL A 171 -15.37 -15.72 -18.88
N GLY A 172 -14.40 -15.72 -19.78
CA GLY A 172 -14.11 -14.64 -20.70
C GLY A 172 -14.74 -14.81 -22.07
N ASN A 173 -14.68 -13.74 -22.86
CA ASN A 173 -15.26 -13.63 -24.20
C ASN A 173 -16.79 -13.80 -24.20
N VAL A 174 -17.46 -13.25 -23.18
CA VAL A 174 -18.92 -13.26 -23.10
C VAL A 174 -19.45 -12.07 -23.91
N THR A 175 -20.11 -12.33 -25.03
CA THR A 175 -20.75 -11.32 -25.89
C THR A 175 -22.08 -10.82 -25.29
N THR A 176 -22.64 -9.75 -25.85
CA THR A 176 -23.95 -9.22 -25.45
C THR A 176 -25.13 -10.15 -25.79
N GLU A 177 -24.91 -11.13 -26.66
CA GLU A 177 -25.91 -12.13 -27.07
C GLU A 177 -25.98 -13.31 -26.08
N LEU A 178 -24.93 -13.50 -25.27
CA LEU A 178 -24.88 -14.53 -24.24
C LEU A 178 -25.58 -14.05 -22.97
N THR A 179 -26.74 -14.64 -22.71
CA THR A 179 -27.53 -14.39 -21.49
C THR A 179 -27.11 -15.31 -20.35
N GLU A 180 -27.44 -14.93 -19.12
CA GLU A 180 -27.19 -15.74 -17.92
C GLU A 180 -27.80 -17.15 -18.04
N LYS A 181 -28.97 -17.27 -18.69
CA LYS A 181 -29.64 -18.56 -18.92
C LYS A 181 -28.80 -19.52 -19.75
N HIS A 182 -28.12 -19.04 -20.80
CA HIS A 182 -27.25 -19.88 -21.63
C HIS A 182 -26.06 -20.42 -20.83
N LEU A 183 -25.46 -19.58 -19.98
CA LEU A 183 -24.37 -20.00 -19.09
C LEU A 183 -24.89 -20.96 -18.01
N TRP A 184 -26.09 -20.73 -17.48
CA TRP A 184 -26.71 -21.62 -16.51
C TRP A 184 -26.96 -23.02 -17.08
N ASP A 185 -27.53 -23.09 -18.28
CA ASP A 185 -27.82 -24.35 -18.97
C ASP A 185 -26.55 -25.13 -19.33
N LEU A 186 -25.45 -24.42 -19.60
CA LEU A 186 -24.16 -25.02 -19.92
C LEU A 186 -23.42 -25.51 -18.67
N PHE A 187 -23.31 -24.67 -17.64
CA PHE A 187 -22.52 -24.98 -16.45
C PHE A 187 -23.23 -25.94 -15.48
N LYS A 188 -24.58 -26.00 -15.49
CA LYS A 188 -25.35 -26.92 -14.62
C LYS A 188 -25.08 -28.39 -14.92
N MET A 189 -24.64 -28.71 -16.14
CA MET A 189 -24.28 -30.07 -16.56
C MET A 189 -23.05 -30.61 -15.83
N PHE A 190 -22.27 -29.74 -15.18
CA PHE A 190 -21.02 -30.10 -14.51
C PHE A 190 -21.12 -30.06 -12.98
N GLY A 191 -22.21 -29.51 -12.44
CA GLY A 191 -22.44 -29.44 -11.00
C GLY A 191 -23.51 -28.45 -10.58
N GLU A 192 -23.79 -28.41 -9.28
CA GLU A 192 -24.69 -27.44 -8.68
C GLU A 192 -24.04 -26.06 -8.62
N ILE A 193 -24.68 -25.10 -9.30
CA ILE A 193 -24.27 -23.71 -9.35
C ILE A 193 -24.87 -22.97 -8.16
N GLU A 194 -24.06 -22.20 -7.46
CA GLU A 194 -24.47 -21.31 -6.38
C GLU A 194 -24.87 -19.93 -6.92
N SER A 195 -24.09 -19.37 -7.84
CA SER A 195 -24.39 -18.08 -8.45
C SER A 195 -23.71 -17.92 -9.82
N ILE A 196 -24.37 -17.19 -10.71
CA ILE A 196 -23.77 -16.66 -11.94
C ILE A 196 -23.91 -15.14 -11.90
N ARG A 197 -22.85 -14.44 -12.32
CA ARG A 197 -22.88 -13.00 -12.51
C ARG A 197 -22.26 -12.66 -13.86
N VAL A 198 -23.06 -12.10 -14.76
CA VAL A 198 -22.60 -11.66 -16.08
C VAL A 198 -22.29 -10.17 -16.06
N LEU A 199 -21.12 -9.78 -16.56
CA LEU A 199 -20.69 -8.40 -16.74
C LEU A 199 -20.40 -8.15 -18.22
N HIS A 200 -21.43 -7.74 -18.96
CA HIS A 200 -21.31 -7.46 -20.39
C HIS A 200 -20.33 -6.31 -20.69
N GLU A 201 -20.22 -5.32 -19.80
CA GLU A 201 -19.26 -4.21 -19.92
C GLU A 201 -17.79 -4.65 -19.92
N ARG A 202 -17.50 -5.82 -19.32
CA ARG A 202 -16.15 -6.39 -19.22
C ARG A 202 -15.98 -7.67 -20.03
N PHE A 203 -16.98 -8.01 -20.86
CA PHE A 203 -17.02 -9.22 -21.69
C PHE A 203 -16.71 -10.49 -20.90
N CYS A 204 -17.17 -10.58 -19.64
CA CYS A 204 -16.90 -11.71 -18.78
C CYS A 204 -18.05 -12.06 -17.84
N ALA A 205 -18.06 -13.29 -17.36
CA ALA A 205 -18.95 -13.76 -16.31
C ALA A 205 -18.18 -14.47 -15.21
N PHE A 206 -18.74 -14.47 -14.01
CA PHE A 206 -18.26 -15.25 -12.87
C PHE A 206 -19.28 -16.33 -12.55
N VAL A 207 -18.82 -17.58 -12.49
CA VAL A 207 -19.65 -18.75 -12.17
C VAL A 207 -19.10 -19.39 -10.90
N ASN A 208 -19.93 -19.47 -9.86
CA ASN A 208 -19.57 -20.09 -8.59
C ASN A 208 -20.31 -21.42 -8.44
N PHE A 209 -19.56 -22.50 -8.22
CA PHE A 209 -20.08 -23.81 -7.88
C PHE A 209 -20.07 -24.03 -6.38
N LYS A 210 -20.95 -24.91 -5.90
CA LYS A 210 -20.90 -25.32 -4.48
C LYS A 210 -19.58 -25.99 -4.09
N ASN A 211 -18.92 -26.69 -5.03
CA ASN A 211 -17.68 -27.42 -4.77
C ASN A 211 -16.59 -27.08 -5.81
N ALA A 212 -15.33 -27.00 -5.35
CA ALA A 212 -14.14 -26.78 -6.19
C ALA A 212 -13.93 -27.88 -7.24
N ASN A 213 -14.25 -29.13 -6.91
CA ASN A 213 -14.12 -30.26 -7.84
C ASN A 213 -15.09 -30.16 -9.03
N MET A 214 -16.28 -29.59 -8.83
CA MET A 214 -17.24 -29.36 -9.91
C MET A 214 -16.74 -28.27 -10.86
N ALA A 215 -16.19 -27.18 -10.30
CA ALA A 215 -15.58 -26.10 -11.05
C ALA A 215 -14.37 -26.58 -11.88
N ALA A 216 -13.53 -27.46 -11.34
CA ALA A 216 -12.42 -28.05 -12.09
C ALA A 216 -12.87 -28.84 -13.33
N ARG A 217 -13.90 -29.69 -13.17
CA ARG A 217 -14.47 -30.47 -14.28
C ARG A 217 -15.12 -29.58 -15.33
N ALA A 218 -15.81 -28.52 -14.90
CA ALA A 218 -16.40 -27.54 -15.79
C ALA A 218 -15.31 -26.78 -16.57
N MET A 219 -14.24 -26.34 -15.91
CA MET A 219 -13.13 -25.64 -16.55
C MET A 219 -12.44 -26.50 -17.61
N GLU A 220 -12.10 -27.75 -17.29
CA GLU A 220 -11.40 -28.64 -18.22
C GLU A 220 -12.20 -28.87 -19.51
N LYS A 221 -13.52 -29.01 -19.39
CA LYS A 221 -14.39 -29.37 -20.51
C LYS A 221 -14.99 -28.17 -21.26
N LEU A 222 -15.14 -27.03 -20.60
CA LEU A 222 -15.72 -25.81 -21.18
C LEU A 222 -14.69 -24.76 -21.60
N ASN A 223 -13.44 -24.88 -21.17
CA ASN A 223 -12.39 -23.98 -21.63
C ASN A 223 -12.11 -24.20 -23.12
N GLY A 224 -12.40 -23.18 -23.93
CA GLY A 224 -12.31 -23.26 -25.38
C GLY A 224 -13.56 -23.79 -26.07
N HIS A 225 -14.68 -23.95 -25.36
CA HIS A 225 -15.98 -24.31 -25.93
C HIS A 225 -16.51 -23.18 -26.81
N CYS A 226 -17.02 -23.54 -28.00
CA CYS A 226 -17.55 -22.59 -28.96
C CYS A 226 -19.06 -22.44 -28.77
N ILE A 227 -19.54 -21.22 -28.64
CA ILE A 227 -20.96 -20.87 -28.71
C ILE A 227 -21.10 -19.77 -29.75
N GLU A 228 -21.90 -20.01 -30.79
CA GLU A 228 -22.28 -19.01 -31.80
C GLU A 228 -21.08 -18.18 -32.32
N ASN A 229 -20.04 -18.88 -32.77
CA ASN A 229 -18.77 -18.33 -33.28
C ASN A 229 -17.83 -17.67 -32.25
N THR A 230 -18.17 -17.67 -30.97
CA THR A 230 -17.31 -17.17 -29.89
C THR A 230 -16.74 -18.31 -29.05
N ARG A 231 -15.43 -18.27 -28.82
CA ARG A 231 -14.72 -19.26 -27.99
C ARG A 231 -14.62 -18.77 -26.55
N LEU A 232 -15.32 -19.45 -25.65
CA LEU A 232 -15.28 -19.13 -24.22
C LEU A 232 -13.92 -19.47 -23.62
N VAL A 233 -13.42 -18.59 -22.76
CA VAL A 233 -12.19 -18.82 -21.99
C VAL A 233 -12.56 -19.02 -20.54
N VAL A 234 -12.42 -20.24 -20.03
CA VAL A 234 -12.74 -20.54 -18.63
C VAL A 234 -11.44 -20.73 -17.86
N ARG A 235 -11.25 -19.94 -16.80
CA ARG A 235 -10.06 -19.98 -15.96
C ARG A 235 -10.43 -19.78 -14.50
N TYR A 236 -9.57 -20.24 -13.61
CA TYR A 236 -9.63 -19.75 -12.23
C TYR A 236 -9.35 -18.24 -12.20
N PRO A 237 -10.04 -17.47 -11.35
CA PRO A 237 -9.77 -16.05 -11.15
C PRO A 237 -8.32 -15.87 -10.69
N ASP A 238 -7.42 -15.57 -11.62
CA ASP A 238 -6.03 -15.26 -11.33
C ASP A 238 -6.02 -13.93 -10.55
N ARG A 239 -5.76 -13.96 -9.24
CA ARG A 239 -5.45 -12.76 -8.43
C ARG A 239 -4.07 -12.17 -8.82
N ARG A 240 -3.65 -12.30 -10.08
CA ARG A 240 -2.40 -11.76 -10.65
C ARG A 240 -2.51 -10.26 -10.92
N THR A 241 -2.64 -9.50 -9.85
CA THR A 241 -2.04 -8.16 -9.74
C THR A 241 -1.14 -8.11 -8.50
N GLN A 242 -0.37 -9.17 -8.24
CA GLN A 242 0.75 -9.12 -7.30
C GLN A 242 2.05 -9.01 -8.10
N LYS A 243 2.64 -7.81 -8.06
CA LYS A 243 4.05 -7.60 -8.40
C LYS A 243 4.88 -8.48 -7.46
N VAL A 244 5.64 -9.39 -8.07
CA VAL A 244 6.69 -10.16 -7.38
C VAL A 244 7.72 -9.19 -6.80
N LEU A 245 7.94 -9.24 -5.48
CA LEU A 245 9.09 -8.61 -4.83
C LEU A 245 10.31 -9.54 -4.92
N PRO A 246 11.55 -9.02 -5.04
CA PRO A 246 12.75 -9.87 -5.11
C PRO A 246 13.16 -10.41 -3.73
N ILE A 247 13.57 -11.67 -3.70
CA ILE A 247 14.16 -12.38 -2.55
C ILE A 247 15.56 -11.79 -2.25
N PRO A 248 15.98 -11.60 -0.99
CA PRO A 248 17.32 -11.14 -0.66
C PRO A 248 18.35 -12.28 -0.80
N LEU A 249 19.35 -12.09 -1.66
CA LEU A 249 20.47 -13.01 -1.84
C LEU A 249 21.46 -12.90 -0.67
N LYS A 250 21.73 -14.04 -0.03
CA LYS A 250 22.89 -14.24 0.87
C LYS A 250 24.19 -14.28 0.05
N THR A 251 25.23 -13.79 0.68
CA THR A 251 26.64 -13.66 0.29
C THR A 251 27.29 -14.93 -0.25
N CYS A 252 28.13 -14.80 -1.29
CA CYS A 252 29.41 -15.50 -1.46
C CYS A 252 30.36 -14.71 -2.39
N LEU A 253 31.65 -14.80 -2.08
CA LEU A 253 32.83 -14.04 -2.56
C LEU A 253 33.39 -14.54 -3.93
N PRO A 254 34.45 -13.91 -4.50
CA PRO A 254 34.54 -13.61 -5.93
C PRO A 254 35.35 -14.61 -6.76
N VAL A 255 34.98 -14.75 -8.04
CA VAL A 255 35.86 -15.23 -9.11
C VAL A 255 35.56 -14.46 -10.41
N THR A 256 36.64 -14.21 -11.14
CA THR A 256 36.92 -13.37 -12.30
C THR A 256 36.10 -13.58 -13.59
N GLN A 257 35.80 -12.44 -14.22
CA GLN A 257 35.68 -12.11 -15.66
C GLN A 257 35.36 -13.21 -16.69
N GLN A 258 34.22 -13.08 -17.40
CA GLN A 258 34.20 -12.67 -18.82
C GLN A 258 32.78 -12.34 -19.36
N ALA A 259 32.74 -11.20 -20.06
CA ALA A 259 31.81 -10.62 -21.04
C ALA A 259 30.45 -11.26 -21.41
N GLY A 260 29.40 -10.42 -21.50
CA GLY A 260 28.28 -10.63 -22.43
C GLY A 260 26.95 -9.92 -22.12
N ALA A 261 26.62 -8.90 -22.93
CA ALA A 261 25.29 -8.38 -23.29
C ALA A 261 24.51 -7.45 -22.33
N ALA A 262 24.13 -6.29 -22.89
CA ALA A 262 23.53 -5.12 -22.27
C ALA A 262 22.03 -5.25 -21.93
N ALA A 263 21.65 -4.59 -20.84
CA ALA A 263 20.28 -4.37 -20.40
C ALA A 263 19.53 -3.36 -21.30
N GLY A 264 18.27 -3.66 -21.64
CA GLY A 264 17.34 -2.73 -22.30
C GLY A 264 16.01 -2.65 -21.55
N PRO A 265 15.43 -1.46 -21.32
CA PRO A 265 14.08 -1.34 -20.76
C PRO A 265 13.00 -1.56 -21.83
N ARG A 266 11.91 -2.21 -21.41
CA ARG A 266 10.71 -2.57 -22.20
C ARG A 266 10.10 -1.33 -22.89
N ARG A 267 10.01 -1.36 -24.22
CA ARG A 267 9.35 -0.31 -25.02
C ARG A 267 7.84 -0.56 -25.07
N ARG A 268 7.03 0.48 -24.76
CA ARG A 268 5.64 0.57 -25.25
C ARG A 268 5.68 0.77 -26.77
N GLY A 269 4.79 0.08 -27.48
CA GLY A 269 4.74 0.05 -28.94
C GLY A 269 4.35 1.40 -29.58
N PRO A 270 4.50 1.49 -30.92
CA PRO A 270 4.22 2.70 -31.69
C PRO A 270 2.74 3.08 -31.63
N VAL A 271 2.46 4.38 -31.70
CA VAL A 271 1.12 4.89 -31.99
C VAL A 271 1.09 5.18 -33.49
N ASN A 272 0.06 4.72 -34.20
CA ASN A 272 -0.08 4.91 -35.64
C ASN A 272 1.17 4.48 -36.43
N GLU A 273 1.55 3.22 -36.24
CA GLU A 273 2.54 2.44 -36.99
C GLU A 273 4.02 2.88 -36.90
N ASP A 274 4.36 4.16 -36.71
CA ASP A 274 5.77 4.59 -36.61
C ASP A 274 6.02 5.89 -35.80
N GLU A 275 5.01 6.39 -35.07
CA GLU A 275 5.13 7.64 -34.30
C GLU A 275 5.56 7.40 -32.83
N CYS A 276 6.42 8.28 -32.31
CA CYS A 276 6.92 8.21 -30.95
C CYS A 276 5.84 8.57 -29.91
N TYR A 277 5.42 7.58 -29.12
CA TYR A 277 4.47 7.78 -28.01
C TYR A 277 4.92 8.86 -27.01
N PHE A 278 6.23 8.90 -26.68
CA PHE A 278 6.76 9.86 -25.71
C PHE A 278 6.79 11.28 -26.27
N TRP A 279 6.91 11.44 -27.59
CA TRP A 279 6.82 12.74 -28.25
C TRP A 279 5.43 13.36 -28.15
N ARG A 280 4.39 12.53 -28.23
CA ARG A 280 2.98 12.95 -28.13
C ARG A 280 2.52 13.27 -26.72
N THR A 281 3.19 12.73 -25.69
CA THR A 281 2.74 12.82 -24.28
C THR A 281 3.57 13.78 -23.43
N THR A 282 4.85 13.45 -23.20
CA THR A 282 5.68 14.06 -22.15
C THR A 282 6.98 14.68 -22.69
N GLY A 283 7.27 14.51 -23.98
CA GLY A 283 8.55 14.85 -24.58
C GLY A 283 9.47 13.63 -24.65
N CYS A 284 9.99 13.34 -25.84
CA CYS A 284 10.89 12.20 -26.03
C CYS A 284 12.30 12.52 -25.51
N HIS A 285 12.75 11.79 -24.49
CA HIS A 285 14.09 11.96 -23.92
C HIS A 285 15.23 11.67 -24.91
N PHE A 286 14.97 10.88 -25.95
CA PHE A 286 15.98 10.49 -26.94
C PHE A 286 16.21 11.54 -28.04
N GLY A 287 15.40 12.60 -28.10
CA GLY A 287 15.53 13.67 -29.11
C GLY A 287 15.66 13.13 -30.53
N ASP A 288 16.63 13.62 -31.28
CA ASP A 288 16.88 13.22 -32.68
C ASP A 288 17.42 11.79 -32.84
N LYS A 289 17.79 11.13 -31.73
CA LYS A 289 18.22 9.72 -31.71
C LYS A 289 17.07 8.76 -31.41
N CYS A 290 15.82 9.22 -31.46
CA CYS A 290 14.67 8.37 -31.24
C CYS A 290 14.49 7.36 -32.38
N ARG A 291 14.11 6.13 -32.03
CA ARG A 291 13.80 5.05 -32.98
C ARG A 291 12.49 5.30 -33.75
N TYR A 292 11.60 6.13 -33.21
CA TYR A 292 10.28 6.42 -33.78
C TYR A 292 10.21 7.87 -34.25
N LYS A 293 9.37 8.15 -35.25
CA LYS A 293 9.27 9.47 -35.86
C LYS A 293 8.69 10.50 -34.88
N HIS A 294 9.29 11.69 -34.87
CA HIS A 294 8.78 12.86 -34.17
C HIS A 294 8.08 13.76 -35.19
N ILE A 295 6.74 13.76 -35.20
CA ILE A 295 5.95 14.65 -36.05
C ILE A 295 5.74 15.96 -35.28
N PRO A 296 6.26 17.12 -35.76
CA PRO A 296 6.18 18.38 -35.02
C PRO A 296 4.76 18.76 -34.57
N ASP A 297 3.78 18.53 -35.44
CA ASP A 297 2.37 18.89 -35.22
C ASP A 297 1.66 18.07 -34.13
N GLN A 298 2.27 16.97 -33.69
CA GLN A 298 1.69 16.04 -32.72
C GLN A 298 2.36 16.13 -31.34
N LYS A 299 3.32 17.03 -31.17
CA LYS A 299 4.06 17.21 -29.90
C LYS A 299 3.10 17.59 -28.77
N GLY A 300 3.01 16.76 -27.74
CA GLY A 300 2.22 17.05 -26.54
C GLY A 300 0.69 16.97 -26.69
N LYS A 301 0.15 16.47 -27.81
CA LYS A 301 -1.32 16.35 -27.99
C LYS A 301 -2.00 15.41 -27.01
N ASP A 302 -1.31 14.38 -26.55
CA ASP A 302 -1.84 13.38 -25.62
C ASP A 302 -1.42 13.68 -24.16
N ARG A 303 -1.00 14.92 -23.87
CA ARG A 303 -0.60 15.34 -22.53
C ARG A 303 -1.82 15.39 -21.61
N LYS A 304 -1.76 14.63 -20.52
CA LYS A 304 -2.86 14.59 -19.55
C LYS A 304 -2.79 15.81 -18.61
N PRO A 305 -3.93 16.37 -18.16
CA PRO A 305 -3.99 17.62 -17.38
C PRO A 305 -3.18 17.67 -16.07
N TRP A 306 -2.81 16.52 -15.52
CA TRP A 306 -2.08 16.39 -14.24
C TRP A 306 -0.59 16.05 -14.40
N GLN A 307 -0.07 16.03 -15.63
CA GLN A 307 1.37 15.86 -15.87
C GLN A 307 2.04 17.24 -16.03
N PRO A 308 3.04 17.57 -15.19
CA PRO A 308 3.68 18.89 -15.16
C PRO A 308 4.38 19.24 -16.48
#